data_AF-A0A2M7TQ71-F1
#
_entry.id   AF-A0A2M7TQ71-F1
#
_cell.length_a   1.000
_cell.length_b   1.000
_cell.length_c   1.000
_cell.angle_alpha   90.00
_cell.angle_beta   90.00
_cell.angle_gamma   90.00
#
_symmetry.space_group_name_H-M   'P 1'
#
loop_
_entity.id
_entity.type
_entity.pdbx_description
1 polymer ?
#
loop_
_entity_poly.entity_id
_entity_poly.type
_entity_poly.pdbx_seq_one_letter_code
_entity_poly.pdbx_strand_id
1 'polypeptide(L)'
;MRNKKEKIEKILQNLKKGYQSRYQTVIFDVDVIEKSDSELVLKGEVLLPKQKKDIIERLQGFSFQEQIKVLSNPKAKPIFGWGRVGRLTNIYRDPFQKEFTAQIVSSDIPFKIIHKKGNSYLIELWDLTLGWIEEKDIIKVETKNYWKGLKIAKKDRIAGSEASRDDIIKRAKSYLKVPYLWGGASREGIDCSDFVQRVYWEEAEIILPKHTLDQMKVGIQIDLENAKSGDLIFLRNKETKGRHVGIYVGENKVIHSFRKERKVVISNLGKLLEDYNLISVNQIVNVKT
;
A
#
# COMPACT_ATOMS: atom_id res chain seq x y z
N MET A 1 32.41 -24.76 -14.31
CA MET A 1 31.27 -24.28 -13.51
C MET A 1 31.50 -23.02 -12.70
N ARG A 2 32.73 -22.73 -12.25
CA ARG A 2 33.09 -21.42 -11.67
C ARG A 2 32.53 -20.23 -12.46
N ASN A 3 32.68 -20.28 -13.79
CA ASN A 3 32.09 -19.32 -14.73
C ASN A 3 30.53 -19.26 -14.67
N LYS A 4 29.84 -20.39 -14.44
CA LYS A 4 28.37 -20.46 -14.30
C LYS A 4 27.91 -19.81 -13.00
N LYS A 5 28.53 -20.14 -11.88
CA LYS A 5 28.24 -19.53 -10.56
C LYS A 5 28.47 -18.02 -10.59
N GLU A 6 29.64 -17.58 -11.06
CA GLU A 6 29.98 -16.16 -11.18
C GLU A 6 29.00 -15.38 -12.08
N LYS A 7 28.53 -15.99 -13.18
CA LYS A 7 27.49 -15.39 -14.04
C LYS A 7 26.17 -15.20 -13.30
N ILE A 8 25.71 -16.22 -12.57
CA ILE A 8 24.47 -16.15 -11.79
C ILE A 8 24.60 -15.10 -10.69
N GLU A 9 25.70 -15.09 -9.94
CA GLU A 9 25.97 -14.10 -8.90
C GLU A 9 25.95 -12.68 -9.46
N LYS A 10 26.57 -12.45 -10.63
CA LYS A 10 26.53 -11.15 -11.32
C LYS A 10 25.11 -10.73 -11.70
N ILE A 11 24.28 -11.66 -12.16
CA ILE A 11 22.88 -11.39 -12.48
C ILE A 11 22.10 -11.00 -11.21
N LEU A 12 22.26 -11.77 -10.12
CA LEU A 12 21.60 -11.49 -8.84
C LEU A 12 22.04 -10.15 -8.26
N GLN A 13 23.33 -9.82 -8.31
CA GLN A 13 23.85 -8.53 -7.87
C GLN A 13 23.25 -7.36 -8.67
N ASN A 14 23.10 -7.51 -9.99
CA ASN A 14 22.49 -6.47 -10.82
C ASN A 14 20.99 -6.30 -10.51
N LEU A 15 20.26 -7.39 -10.32
CA LEU A 15 18.86 -7.34 -9.88
C LEU A 15 18.74 -6.65 -8.51
N LYS A 16 19.57 -7.05 -7.54
CA LYS A 16 19.61 -6.44 -6.20
C LYS A 16 19.84 -4.93 -6.29
N LYS A 17 20.84 -4.49 -7.04
CA LYS A 17 21.12 -3.05 -7.25
C LYS A 17 19.94 -2.32 -7.89
N GLY A 18 19.29 -2.90 -8.90
CA GLY A 18 18.12 -2.30 -9.54
C GLY A 18 16.94 -2.12 -8.58
N TYR A 19 16.69 -3.12 -7.72
CA TYR A 19 15.66 -3.03 -6.69
C TYR A 19 16.02 -2.03 -5.59
N GLN A 20 17.27 -2.03 -5.10
CA GLN A 20 17.73 -1.07 -4.09
C GLN A 20 17.68 0.37 -4.60
N SER A 21 18.12 0.65 -5.82
CA SER A 21 18.07 2.00 -6.40
C SER A 21 16.63 2.50 -6.54
N ARG A 22 15.69 1.62 -6.90
CA ARG A 22 14.31 2.02 -7.18
C ARG A 22 13.43 2.10 -5.94
N TYR A 23 13.68 1.26 -4.94
CA TYR A 23 12.76 1.05 -3.82
C TYR A 23 13.43 1.24 -2.45
N GLN A 24 14.76 1.36 -2.37
CA GLN A 24 15.61 1.53 -1.17
C GLN A 24 15.52 0.40 -0.11
N THR A 25 14.37 -0.22 0.07
CA THR A 25 13.97 -1.00 1.25
C THR A 25 13.81 -2.47 0.96
N VAL A 26 14.60 -2.96 0.02
CA VAL A 26 14.34 -4.28 -0.54
C VAL A 26 15.24 -5.31 0.12
N ILE A 27 14.62 -6.17 0.91
CA ILE A 27 15.21 -7.46 1.27
C ILE A 27 15.36 -8.25 -0.04
N PHE A 28 16.61 -8.50 -0.42
CA PHE A 28 17.02 -9.29 -1.58
C PHE A 28 18.35 -9.92 -1.24
N ASP A 29 18.28 -11.02 -0.50
CA ASP A 29 19.42 -11.73 0.04
C ASP A 29 19.34 -13.17 -0.44
N VAL A 30 19.88 -13.40 -1.64
CA VAL A 30 19.87 -14.70 -2.34
C VAL A 30 21.29 -15.06 -2.70
N ASP A 31 21.75 -16.18 -2.17
CA ASP A 31 23.09 -16.72 -2.38
C ASP A 31 23.07 -17.91 -3.34
N VAL A 32 24.20 -18.11 -4.02
CA VAL A 32 24.43 -19.27 -4.90
C VAL A 32 25.31 -20.28 -4.18
N ILE A 33 24.72 -21.39 -3.76
CA ILE A 33 25.40 -22.48 -3.06
C ILE A 33 25.73 -23.58 -4.08
N GLU A 34 26.97 -24.05 -4.07
CA GLU A 34 27.42 -25.18 -4.89
C GLU A 34 27.32 -26.45 -4.06
N LYS A 35 26.45 -27.39 -4.45
CA LYS A 35 26.26 -28.66 -3.74
C LYS A 35 27.15 -29.78 -4.28
N SER A 36 27.46 -29.75 -5.57
CA SER A 36 28.30 -30.72 -6.27
C SER A 36 28.80 -30.14 -7.60
N ASP A 37 29.64 -30.90 -8.31
CA ASP A 37 30.21 -30.57 -9.63
C ASP A 37 29.19 -30.37 -10.77
N SER A 38 27.88 -30.41 -10.48
CA SER A 38 26.82 -30.08 -11.46
C SER A 38 25.61 -29.34 -10.87
N GLU A 39 25.55 -29.16 -9.54
CA GLU A 39 24.34 -28.75 -8.84
C GLU A 39 24.51 -27.42 -8.09
N LEU A 40 23.77 -26.41 -8.53
CA LEU A 40 23.69 -25.10 -7.88
C LEU A 40 22.34 -24.97 -7.16
N VAL A 41 22.35 -24.33 -6.00
CA VAL A 41 21.15 -24.00 -5.22
C VAL A 41 21.09 -22.50 -5.00
N LEU A 42 19.99 -21.89 -5.40
CA LEU A 42 19.67 -20.51 -5.04
C LEU A 42 18.93 -20.52 -3.71
N LYS A 43 19.57 -20.04 -2.65
CA LYS A 43 19.02 -20.06 -1.30
C LYS A 43 18.99 -18.66 -0.72
N GLY A 44 17.88 -18.29 -0.09
CA GLY A 44 17.78 -17.01 0.59
C GLY A 44 16.36 -16.48 0.66
N GLU A 45 16.22 -15.17 0.72
CA GLU A 45 14.94 -14.48 0.86
C GLU A 45 14.83 -13.23 0.00
N VAL A 46 13.61 -12.99 -0.46
CA VAL A 46 13.20 -11.77 -1.13
C VAL A 46 11.94 -11.22 -0.48
N LEU A 47 11.78 -9.91 -0.52
CA LEU A 47 10.61 -9.26 0.07
C LEU A 47 9.32 -9.61 -0.68
N LEU A 48 9.31 -9.52 -2.02
CA LEU A 48 8.11 -9.55 -2.85
C LEU A 48 8.09 -10.74 -3.83
N PRO A 49 6.90 -11.28 -4.17
CA PRO A 49 6.77 -12.35 -5.18
C PRO A 49 7.38 -11.97 -6.53
N LYS A 50 7.28 -10.69 -6.92
CA LYS A 50 7.84 -10.20 -8.18
C LYS A 50 9.37 -10.36 -8.24
N GLN A 51 10.08 -10.17 -7.14
CA GLN A 51 11.54 -10.33 -7.12
C GLN A 51 11.93 -11.77 -7.42
N LYS A 52 11.24 -12.73 -6.80
CA LYS A 52 11.44 -14.15 -7.09
C LYS A 52 11.14 -14.47 -8.55
N LYS A 53 10.05 -13.92 -9.10
CA LYS A 53 9.70 -14.06 -10.52
C LYS A 53 10.81 -13.52 -11.43
N ASP A 54 11.27 -12.29 -11.20
CA ASP A 54 12.33 -11.65 -11.99
C ASP A 54 13.65 -12.44 -11.92
N ILE A 55 14.00 -13.02 -10.75
CA ILE A 55 15.16 -13.91 -10.61
C ILE A 55 15.02 -15.12 -11.54
N ILE A 56 13.89 -15.82 -11.45
CA ILE A 56 13.64 -17.04 -12.24
C ILE A 56 13.67 -16.73 -13.73
N GLU A 57 13.03 -15.64 -14.16
CA GLU A 57 13.02 -15.21 -15.55
C GLU A 57 14.41 -14.84 -16.07
N ARG A 58 15.22 -14.14 -15.27
CA ARG A 58 16.57 -13.72 -15.70
C ARG A 58 17.57 -14.86 -15.73
N LEU A 59 17.31 -15.94 -15.00
CA LEU A 59 18.14 -17.14 -14.94
C LEU A 59 17.60 -18.27 -15.84
N GLN A 60 16.65 -17.97 -16.74
CA GLN A 60 16.25 -18.90 -17.79
C GLN A 60 17.48 -19.35 -18.59
N GLY A 61 17.68 -20.67 -18.70
CA GLY A 61 18.86 -21.28 -19.32
C GLY A 61 19.95 -21.76 -18.34
N PHE A 62 19.82 -21.47 -17.05
CA PHE A 62 20.66 -22.07 -16.01
C PHE A 62 19.93 -23.20 -15.30
N SER A 63 20.60 -24.34 -15.07
CA SER A 63 20.10 -25.38 -14.18
C SER A 63 20.48 -25.09 -12.72
N PHE A 64 19.50 -25.05 -11.83
CA PHE A 64 19.64 -24.82 -10.38
C PHE A 64 18.42 -25.34 -9.60
N GLN A 65 18.58 -25.61 -8.31
CA GLN A 65 17.49 -25.78 -7.35
C GLN A 65 17.10 -24.44 -6.74
N GLU A 66 15.81 -24.23 -6.51
CA GLU A 66 15.26 -22.98 -5.98
C GLU A 66 14.80 -23.16 -4.52
N GLN A 67 15.39 -22.38 -3.60
CA GLN A 67 15.09 -22.35 -2.17
C GLN A 67 15.01 -20.89 -1.67
N ILE A 68 14.30 -20.06 -2.42
CA ILE A 68 14.08 -18.63 -2.17
C ILE A 68 12.72 -18.45 -1.47
N LYS A 69 12.77 -17.94 -0.24
CA LYS A 69 11.60 -17.56 0.55
C LYS A 69 11.09 -16.18 0.14
N VAL A 70 9.77 -16.03 0.02
CA VAL A 70 9.12 -14.72 -0.17
C VAL A 70 8.54 -14.27 1.17
N LEU A 71 8.93 -13.09 1.64
CA LEU A 71 8.59 -12.60 2.99
C LEU A 71 7.21 -11.94 3.07
N SER A 72 6.90 -11.01 2.17
CA SER A 72 5.59 -10.37 2.05
C SER A 72 4.73 -11.18 1.08
N ASN A 73 3.69 -11.79 1.64
CA ASN A 73 2.64 -12.45 0.88
C ASN A 73 1.34 -12.28 1.68
N PRO A 74 0.30 -11.63 1.10
CA PRO A 74 -0.97 -11.41 1.77
C PRO A 74 -1.57 -12.69 2.37
N LYS A 75 -1.35 -13.84 1.74
CA LYS A 75 -1.87 -15.14 2.16
C LYS A 75 -0.96 -15.89 3.15
N ALA A 76 0.29 -15.47 3.31
CA ALA A 76 1.23 -16.12 4.23
C ALA A 76 0.95 -15.70 5.68
N LYS A 77 1.21 -16.63 6.61
CA LYS A 77 1.24 -16.33 8.04
C LYS A 77 2.42 -15.41 8.37
N PRO A 78 2.31 -14.56 9.40
CA PRO A 78 3.45 -13.77 9.87
C PRO A 78 4.59 -14.69 10.33
N ILE A 79 5.83 -14.22 10.18
CA ILE A 79 7.03 -14.98 10.57
C ILE A 79 7.32 -14.78 12.07
N PHE A 80 7.15 -13.56 12.58
CA PHE A 80 7.40 -13.19 13.98
C PHE A 80 6.10 -12.91 14.75
N GLY A 81 4.97 -13.40 14.25
CA GLY A 81 3.65 -13.20 14.84
C GLY A 81 2.99 -11.86 14.47
N TRP A 82 1.91 -11.55 15.19
CA TRP A 82 1.11 -10.36 15.00
C TRP A 82 1.51 -9.24 15.96
N GLY A 83 1.34 -8.00 15.54
CA GLY A 83 1.57 -6.82 16.39
C GLY A 83 0.55 -5.72 16.16
N ARG A 84 0.46 -4.82 17.13
CA ARG A 84 -0.26 -3.54 17.04
C ARG A 84 0.57 -2.45 17.71
N VAL A 85 0.16 -1.20 17.54
CA VAL A 85 0.76 -0.05 18.23
C VAL A 85 -0.15 0.43 19.37
N GLY A 86 0.45 0.96 20.44
CA GLY A 86 -0.29 1.56 21.56
C GLY A 86 -0.73 3.01 21.32
N ARG A 87 -0.16 3.67 20.32
CA ARG A 87 -0.37 5.09 19.99
C ARG A 87 -0.14 5.32 18.48
N LEU A 88 -0.40 6.53 18.00
CA LEU A 88 -0.02 6.95 16.65
C LEU A 88 1.49 6.78 16.45
N THR A 89 1.87 5.97 15.46
CA THR A 89 3.27 5.62 15.21
C THR A 89 3.59 5.72 13.73
N ASN A 90 4.73 6.34 13.40
CA ASN A 90 5.26 6.38 12.04
C ASN A 90 5.99 5.07 11.73
N ILE A 91 5.83 4.60 10.50
CA ILE A 91 6.67 3.54 9.93
C ILE A 91 7.52 4.08 8.80
N TYR A 92 8.66 3.43 8.62
CA TYR A 92 9.74 3.95 7.78
C TYR A 92 10.09 3.00 6.65
N ARG A 93 10.66 3.57 5.60
CA ARG A 93 11.20 2.83 4.46
C ARG A 93 12.42 2.03 4.89
N ASP A 94 13.37 2.71 5.53
CA ASP A 94 14.59 2.11 6.02
C ASP A 94 14.69 2.31 7.55
N PRO A 95 15.07 1.27 8.31
CA PRO A 95 15.11 1.36 9.77
C PRO A 95 16.24 2.27 10.30
N PHE A 96 17.24 2.61 9.49
CA PHE A 96 18.37 3.45 9.87
C PHE A 96 18.23 4.88 9.38
N GLN A 97 17.77 5.08 8.13
CA GLN A 97 17.59 6.40 7.54
C GLN A 97 16.28 7.07 7.93
N LYS A 98 15.30 6.31 8.46
CA LYS A 98 13.99 6.80 8.92
C LYS A 98 13.26 7.66 7.86
N GLU A 99 13.41 7.32 6.58
CA GLU A 99 12.56 7.89 5.53
C GLU A 99 11.10 7.49 5.78
N PHE A 100 10.21 8.48 5.93
CA PHE A 100 8.80 8.24 6.26
C PHE A 100 8.05 7.43 5.19
N THR A 101 7.26 6.45 5.61
CA THR A 101 6.35 5.67 4.75
C THR A 101 4.89 6.00 4.99
N ALA A 102 4.42 5.79 6.23
CA ALA A 102 3.02 5.90 6.59
C ALA A 102 2.86 6.03 8.12
N GLN A 103 1.63 6.29 8.56
CA GLN A 103 1.22 6.26 9.96
C GLN A 103 0.31 5.08 10.26
N ILE A 104 0.44 4.53 11.46
CA ILE A 104 -0.44 3.50 12.03
C ILE A 104 -1.12 4.09 13.26
N VAL A 105 -2.42 3.88 13.39
CA VAL A 105 -3.18 4.22 14.60
C VAL A 105 -3.43 2.97 15.45
N SER A 106 -3.60 3.14 16.76
CA SER A 106 -3.75 2.00 17.69
C SER A 106 -5.03 1.17 17.47
N SER A 107 -6.03 1.75 16.81
CA SER A 107 -7.28 1.09 16.42
C SER A 107 -7.17 0.29 15.11
N ASP A 108 -6.02 0.30 14.44
CA ASP A 108 -5.82 -0.45 13.19
C ASP A 108 -5.87 -1.96 13.42
N ILE A 109 -6.22 -2.69 12.35
CA ILE A 109 -6.10 -4.15 12.33
C ILE A 109 -4.64 -4.52 12.63
N PRO A 110 -4.38 -5.50 13.52
CA PRO A 110 -3.02 -5.97 13.76
C PRO A 110 -2.26 -6.29 12.48
N PHE A 111 -1.00 -5.86 12.45
CA PHE A 111 -0.09 -6.06 11.34
C PHE A 111 0.71 -7.36 11.49
N LYS A 112 1.18 -7.88 10.35
CA LYS A 112 2.10 -9.01 10.35
C LYS A 112 3.51 -8.52 10.63
N ILE A 113 4.25 -9.25 11.45
CA ILE A 113 5.67 -9.02 11.66
C ILE A 113 6.43 -10.05 10.82
N ILE A 114 7.13 -9.58 9.79
CA ILE A 114 7.65 -10.44 8.72
C ILE A 114 9.17 -10.55 8.70
N HIS A 115 9.89 -9.57 9.24
CA HIS A 115 11.36 -9.63 9.32
C HIS A 115 11.91 -8.80 10.48
N LYS A 116 13.15 -9.04 10.89
CA LYS A 116 13.84 -8.32 11.98
C LYS A 116 15.25 -7.92 11.53
N LYS A 117 15.65 -6.67 11.84
CA LYS A 117 17.01 -6.18 11.64
C LYS A 117 17.37 -5.25 12.80
N GLY A 118 18.34 -5.66 13.63
CA GLY A 118 18.67 -4.98 14.88
C GLY A 118 17.43 -4.86 15.78
N ASN A 119 17.17 -3.64 16.29
CA ASN A 119 16.02 -3.32 17.15
C ASN A 119 14.77 -2.88 16.37
N SER A 120 14.71 -3.19 15.07
CA SER A 120 13.57 -2.86 14.21
C SER A 120 12.98 -4.10 13.56
N TYR A 121 11.66 -4.10 13.37
CA TYR A 121 10.96 -5.10 12.58
C TYR A 121 10.42 -4.50 11.30
N LEU A 122 10.45 -5.28 10.23
CA LEU A 122 9.64 -5.03 9.04
C LEU A 122 8.24 -5.61 9.27
N ILE A 123 7.24 -4.78 9.02
CA ILE A 123 5.84 -5.14 9.19
C ILE A 123 5.05 -4.94 7.89
N GLU A 124 3.99 -5.72 7.73
CA GLU A 124 3.03 -5.62 6.63
C GLU A 124 1.67 -5.25 7.24
N LEU A 125 1.08 -4.14 6.78
CA LEU A 125 -0.22 -3.64 7.21
C LEU A 125 -1.35 -4.30 6.43
N TRP A 126 -2.58 -4.14 6.93
CA TRP A 126 -3.80 -4.68 6.34
C TRP A 126 -4.06 -4.17 4.91
N ASP A 127 -3.54 -2.99 4.56
CA ASP A 127 -3.58 -2.41 3.20
C ASP A 127 -2.39 -2.80 2.31
N LEU A 128 -1.58 -3.77 2.77
CA LEU A 128 -0.35 -4.26 2.15
C LEU A 128 0.82 -3.26 2.17
N THR A 129 0.70 -2.16 2.91
CA THR A 129 1.82 -1.26 3.15
C THR A 129 2.90 -1.97 3.95
N LEU A 130 4.14 -1.81 3.50
CA LEU A 130 5.33 -2.34 4.16
C LEU A 130 6.11 -1.20 4.81
N GLY A 131 6.58 -1.41 6.03
CA GLY A 131 7.48 -0.46 6.68
C GLY A 131 8.13 -0.98 7.95
N TRP A 132 9.18 -0.29 8.36
CA TRP A 132 9.95 -0.59 9.55
C TRP A 132 9.43 0.17 10.75
N ILE A 133 9.41 -0.51 11.89
CA ILE A 133 8.99 0.00 13.19
C ILE A 133 9.99 -0.45 14.27
N GLU A 134 10.25 0.40 15.27
CA GLU A 134 11.11 0.06 16.40
C GLU A 134 10.41 -0.97 17.31
N GLU A 135 11.17 -1.96 17.82
CA GLU A 135 10.64 -3.06 18.64
C GLU A 135 9.83 -2.58 19.85
N LYS A 136 10.27 -1.48 20.50
CA LYS A 136 9.59 -0.89 21.66
C LYS A 136 8.19 -0.32 21.37
N ASP A 137 7.88 0.00 20.10
CA ASP A 137 6.58 0.55 19.72
C ASP A 137 5.56 -0.55 19.37
N ILE A 138 5.98 -1.82 19.39
CA ILE A 138 5.15 -2.98 19.07
C ILE A 138 4.59 -3.62 20.34
N ILE A 139 3.27 -3.74 20.40
CA ILE A 139 2.58 -4.62 21.33
C ILE A 139 2.26 -5.92 20.59
N LYS A 140 2.89 -7.03 20.99
CA LYS A 140 2.60 -8.36 20.46
C LYS A 140 1.17 -8.77 20.82
N VAL A 141 0.48 -9.43 19.90
CA VAL A 141 -0.89 -9.93 20.12
C VAL A 141 -1.01 -11.39 19.72
N GLU A 142 -1.96 -12.08 20.36
CA GLU A 142 -2.25 -13.48 20.07
C GLU A 142 -2.75 -13.70 18.64
N THR A 143 -2.67 -14.95 18.20
CA THR A 143 -2.98 -15.31 16.81
C THR A 143 -4.49 -15.43 16.62
N LYS A 144 -5.15 -14.34 16.23
CA LYS A 144 -6.40 -14.40 15.46
C LYS A 144 -6.03 -14.26 13.97
N ASN A 145 -6.73 -14.93 13.07
CA ASN A 145 -6.52 -14.71 11.63
C ASN A 145 -7.13 -13.34 11.24
N TYR A 146 -6.52 -12.25 11.71
CA TYR A 146 -7.04 -10.89 11.64
C TYR A 146 -7.31 -10.43 10.21
N TRP A 147 -6.62 -11.04 9.24
CA TRP A 147 -6.77 -10.69 7.83
C TRP A 147 -7.73 -11.62 7.07
N LYS A 148 -8.39 -12.54 7.76
CA LYS A 148 -9.42 -13.40 7.15
C LYS A 148 -10.62 -12.53 6.76
N GLY A 149 -11.01 -12.61 5.49
CA GLY A 149 -12.22 -11.93 4.99
C GLY A 149 -12.02 -10.47 4.56
N LEU A 150 -10.79 -9.94 4.63
CA LEU A 150 -10.48 -8.59 4.16
C LEU A 150 -10.79 -8.43 2.66
N LYS A 151 -11.55 -7.38 2.32
CA LYS A 151 -11.96 -7.07 0.95
C LYS A 151 -11.04 -6.02 0.34
N ILE A 152 -9.99 -6.47 -0.32
CA ILE A 152 -9.06 -5.58 -1.04
C ILE A 152 -9.67 -5.19 -2.39
N ALA A 153 -9.74 -3.88 -2.67
CA ALA A 153 -10.21 -3.36 -3.94
C ALA A 153 -9.32 -3.84 -5.09
N LYS A 154 -9.93 -4.19 -6.22
CA LYS A 154 -9.25 -4.77 -7.39
C LYS A 154 -9.58 -3.99 -8.65
N LYS A 155 -8.68 -4.05 -9.63
CA LYS A 155 -8.90 -3.50 -10.96
C LYS A 155 -10.11 -4.16 -11.64
N ASP A 156 -10.89 -3.37 -12.35
CA ASP A 156 -12.03 -3.77 -13.18
C ASP A 156 -13.09 -4.57 -12.39
N ARG A 157 -13.20 -4.29 -11.08
CA ARG A 157 -14.11 -4.97 -10.17
C ARG A 157 -14.68 -4.00 -9.18
N ILE A 158 -15.99 -4.11 -8.99
CA ILE A 158 -16.68 -3.45 -7.90
C ILE A 158 -16.65 -4.38 -6.67
N ALA A 159 -16.26 -3.85 -5.52
CA ALA A 159 -16.28 -4.60 -4.27
C ALA A 159 -17.70 -4.64 -3.69
N GLY A 160 -18.12 -5.82 -3.21
CA GLY A 160 -19.40 -5.97 -2.53
C GLY A 160 -19.35 -5.42 -1.11
N SER A 161 -20.29 -4.54 -0.77
CA SER A 161 -20.46 -3.98 0.57
C SER A 161 -21.93 -3.91 0.94
N GLU A 162 -22.21 -3.97 2.24
CA GLU A 162 -23.55 -3.71 2.79
C GLU A 162 -23.78 -2.21 3.01
N ALA A 163 -22.72 -1.39 3.00
CA ALA A 163 -22.83 0.06 3.14
C ALA A 163 -23.54 0.69 1.95
N SER A 164 -24.40 1.67 2.22
CA SER A 164 -25.00 2.51 1.18
C SER A 164 -24.04 3.63 0.73
N ARG A 165 -24.39 4.32 -0.36
CA ARG A 165 -23.62 5.52 -0.79
C ARG A 165 -23.74 6.62 0.24
N ASP A 166 -24.91 6.76 0.85
CA ASP A 166 -25.16 7.76 1.90
C ASP A 166 -24.35 7.50 3.16
N ASP A 167 -24.14 6.23 3.53
CA ASP A 167 -23.26 5.85 4.63
C ASP A 167 -21.82 6.30 4.36
N ILE A 168 -21.31 6.05 3.16
CA ILE A 168 -19.97 6.51 2.73
C ILE A 168 -19.88 8.04 2.80
N ILE A 169 -20.89 8.75 2.33
CA ILE A 169 -20.89 10.22 2.38
C ILE A 169 -20.98 10.73 3.82
N LYS A 170 -21.80 10.10 4.67
CA LYS A 170 -21.91 10.43 6.10
C LYS A 170 -20.58 10.22 6.80
N ARG A 171 -19.91 9.09 6.54
CA ARG A 171 -18.55 8.82 7.02
C ARG A 171 -17.57 9.87 6.55
N ALA A 172 -17.55 10.19 5.26
CA ALA A 172 -16.69 11.21 4.69
C ALA A 172 -16.90 12.57 5.37
N LYS A 173 -18.16 12.99 5.57
CA LYS A 173 -18.51 14.24 6.26
C LYS A 173 -18.03 14.27 7.72
N SER A 174 -17.94 13.12 8.41
CA SER A 174 -17.39 13.04 9.78
C SER A 174 -15.92 13.42 9.89
N TYR A 175 -15.20 13.50 8.77
CA TYR A 175 -13.81 13.95 8.70
C TYR A 175 -13.68 15.45 8.40
N LEU A 176 -14.77 16.19 8.14
CA LEU A 176 -14.68 17.62 7.86
C LEU A 176 -13.89 18.35 8.93
N LYS A 177 -13.03 19.27 8.49
CA LYS A 177 -12.10 20.06 9.32
C LYS A 177 -10.92 19.29 9.92
N VAL A 178 -10.80 17.97 9.75
CA VAL A 178 -9.57 17.24 10.10
C VAL A 178 -8.39 17.88 9.35
N PRO A 179 -7.28 18.22 10.03
CA PRO A 179 -6.14 18.87 9.38
C PRO A 179 -5.54 18.04 8.26
N TYR A 180 -5.02 18.71 7.24
CA TYR A 180 -4.20 18.06 6.23
C TYR A 180 -2.81 17.77 6.79
N LEU A 181 -2.35 16.53 6.68
CA LEU A 181 -0.98 16.13 6.98
C LEU A 181 -0.48 15.18 5.90
N TRP A 182 0.64 15.49 5.26
CA TRP A 182 1.23 14.61 4.25
C TRP A 182 1.62 13.26 4.87
N GLY A 183 1.09 12.16 4.33
CA GLY A 183 1.29 10.82 4.89
C GLY A 183 0.51 10.54 6.18
N GLY A 184 -0.28 11.51 6.65
CA GLY A 184 -1.07 11.35 7.86
C GLY A 184 -2.22 10.39 7.64
N ALA A 185 -2.52 9.56 8.63
CA ALA A 185 -3.56 8.54 8.54
C ALA A 185 -4.60 8.61 9.69
N SER A 186 -4.64 9.71 10.44
CA SER A 186 -5.43 9.84 11.66
C SER A 186 -6.32 11.09 11.68
N ARG A 187 -7.14 11.24 12.72
CA ARG A 187 -7.97 12.45 12.93
C ARG A 187 -7.16 13.68 13.38
N GLU A 188 -5.89 13.51 13.76
CA GLU A 188 -4.98 14.62 14.07
C GLU A 188 -4.36 15.21 12.78
N GLY A 189 -4.34 14.42 11.71
CA GLY A 189 -3.84 14.83 10.41
C GLY A 189 -3.97 13.71 9.40
N ILE A 190 -4.54 14.02 8.23
CA ILE A 190 -4.78 13.02 7.18
C ILE A 190 -4.43 13.52 5.78
N ASP A 191 -3.82 12.67 4.94
CA ASP A 191 -3.59 12.99 3.54
C ASP A 191 -4.79 12.63 2.64
N CYS A 192 -4.72 12.99 1.36
CA CYS A 192 -5.83 12.77 0.44
C CYS A 192 -6.17 11.30 0.23
N SER A 193 -5.16 10.44 0.12
CA SER A 193 -5.31 9.01 -0.13
C SER A 193 -5.70 8.24 1.13
N ASP A 194 -5.13 8.58 2.29
CA ASP A 194 -5.52 8.03 3.59
C ASP A 194 -6.95 8.42 3.93
N PHE A 195 -7.36 9.65 3.64
CA PHE A 195 -8.74 10.08 3.87
C PHE A 195 -9.74 9.15 3.17
N VAL A 196 -9.52 8.90 1.89
CA VAL A 196 -10.40 8.01 1.12
C VAL A 196 -10.28 6.56 1.61
N GLN A 197 -9.06 6.07 1.89
CA GLN A 197 -8.84 4.73 2.42
C GLN A 197 -9.57 4.52 3.75
N ARG A 198 -9.50 5.46 4.68
CA ARG A 198 -10.17 5.42 5.98
C ARG A 198 -11.67 5.42 5.85
N VAL A 199 -12.24 6.29 5.00
CA VAL A 199 -13.68 6.32 4.76
C VAL A 199 -14.20 4.97 4.25
N TYR A 200 -13.53 4.40 3.26
CA TYR A 200 -13.96 3.14 2.65
C TYR A 200 -13.72 1.92 3.55
N TRP A 201 -12.65 1.93 4.33
CA TRP A 201 -12.37 0.88 5.30
C TRP A 201 -13.38 0.90 6.45
N GLU A 202 -13.58 2.06 7.07
CA GLU A 202 -14.42 2.20 8.27
C GLU A 202 -15.91 1.98 7.99
N GLU A 203 -16.37 2.30 6.77
CA GLU A 203 -17.79 2.22 6.43
C GLU A 203 -18.13 1.02 5.57
N ALA A 204 -17.30 0.70 4.57
CA ALA A 204 -17.62 -0.31 3.57
C ALA A 204 -16.79 -1.59 3.72
N GLU A 205 -15.89 -1.67 4.70
CA GLU A 205 -14.92 -2.74 4.94
C GLU A 205 -14.03 -3.04 3.71
N ILE A 206 -13.82 -2.02 2.88
CA ILE A 206 -13.05 -2.12 1.64
C ILE A 206 -11.70 -1.44 1.81
N ILE A 207 -10.67 -2.21 1.48
CA ILE A 207 -9.29 -1.79 1.58
C ILE A 207 -8.87 -1.23 0.24
N LEU A 208 -8.66 0.08 0.21
CA LEU A 208 -8.03 0.76 -0.92
C LEU A 208 -6.50 0.76 -0.75
N PRO A 209 -5.73 0.73 -1.86
CA PRO A 209 -4.29 0.92 -1.80
C PRO A 209 -3.90 2.23 -1.09
N LYS A 210 -2.72 2.26 -0.46
CA LYS A 210 -2.23 3.42 0.29
C LYS A 210 -2.06 4.69 -0.53
N HIS A 211 -1.57 4.56 -1.76
CA HIS A 211 -1.17 5.70 -2.59
C HIS A 211 -2.20 6.00 -3.67
N THR A 212 -2.44 7.29 -3.94
CA THR A 212 -3.32 7.78 -5.01
C THR A 212 -3.05 7.12 -6.37
N LEU A 213 -1.77 6.84 -6.65
CA LEU A 213 -1.31 6.17 -7.87
C LEU A 213 -1.81 4.74 -8.03
N ASP A 214 -2.04 4.04 -6.93
CA ASP A 214 -2.52 2.67 -6.94
C ASP A 214 -4.04 2.63 -6.74
N GLN A 215 -4.60 3.59 -6.01
CA GLN A 215 -6.05 3.78 -5.90
C GLN A 215 -6.71 4.04 -7.27
N MET A 216 -6.08 4.80 -8.17
CA MET A 216 -6.63 5.02 -9.53
C MET A 216 -6.68 3.75 -10.39
N LYS A 217 -5.99 2.66 -9.98
CA LYS A 217 -5.96 1.39 -10.71
C LYS A 217 -7.01 0.39 -10.23
N VAL A 218 -7.79 0.71 -9.19
CA VAL A 218 -8.80 -0.19 -8.62
C VAL A 218 -10.20 0.38 -8.84
N GLY A 219 -11.21 -0.50 -8.78
CA GLY A 219 -12.58 -0.18 -9.15
C GLY A 219 -12.82 -0.26 -10.66
N ILE A 220 -13.95 0.28 -11.08
CA ILE A 220 -14.33 0.45 -12.49
C ILE A 220 -14.21 1.93 -12.83
N GLN A 221 -13.44 2.24 -13.88
CA GLN A 221 -13.37 3.61 -14.39
C GLN A 221 -14.65 3.95 -15.14
N ILE A 222 -15.22 5.12 -14.85
CA ILE A 222 -16.45 5.65 -15.45
C ILE A 222 -16.23 7.09 -15.93
N ASP A 223 -17.14 7.57 -16.77
CA ASP A 223 -17.16 8.97 -17.18
C ASP A 223 -17.71 9.86 -16.06
N LEU A 224 -17.25 11.11 -16.00
CA LEU A 224 -17.65 12.07 -14.96
C LEU A 224 -19.15 12.35 -14.95
N GLU A 225 -19.80 12.34 -16.12
CA GLU A 225 -21.26 12.50 -16.26
C GLU A 225 -22.05 11.37 -15.58
N ASN A 226 -21.43 10.19 -15.45
CA ASN A 226 -22.02 9.02 -14.80
C ASN A 226 -21.65 8.94 -13.31
N ALA A 227 -20.87 9.89 -12.80
CA ALA A 227 -20.41 9.89 -11.42
C ALA A 227 -21.57 10.04 -10.43
N LYS A 228 -21.57 9.18 -9.41
CA LYS A 228 -22.53 9.17 -8.31
C LYS A 228 -21.83 9.42 -6.99
N SER A 229 -22.56 9.94 -6.00
CA SER A 229 -22.04 10.18 -4.66
C SER A 229 -21.33 8.95 -4.11
N GLY A 230 -20.09 9.07 -3.65
CA GLY A 230 -19.24 7.97 -3.24
C GLY A 230 -18.13 7.65 -4.24
N ASP A 231 -18.30 7.89 -5.54
CA ASP A 231 -17.26 7.57 -6.53
C ASP A 231 -16.00 8.43 -6.32
N LEU A 232 -14.83 7.91 -6.68
CA LEU A 232 -13.56 8.59 -6.46
C LEU A 232 -13.18 9.46 -7.64
N ILE A 233 -12.83 10.72 -7.38
CA ILE A 233 -12.34 11.67 -8.38
C ILE A 233 -10.82 11.77 -8.24
N PHE A 234 -10.11 11.37 -9.29
CA PHE A 234 -8.65 11.49 -9.36
C PHE A 234 -8.24 12.70 -10.20
N LEU A 235 -7.37 13.52 -9.63
CA LEU A 235 -6.94 14.79 -10.23
C LEU A 235 -5.42 14.87 -10.31
N ARG A 236 -4.91 15.61 -11.30
CA ARG A 236 -3.50 15.96 -11.43
C ARG A 236 -3.32 17.47 -11.40
N ASN A 237 -2.56 17.98 -10.44
CA ASN A 237 -2.23 19.39 -10.37
C ASN A 237 -1.46 19.82 -11.63
N LYS A 238 -1.89 20.91 -12.27
CA LYS A 238 -1.33 21.37 -13.56
C LYS A 238 0.13 21.84 -13.43
N GLU A 239 0.48 22.46 -12.30
CA GLU A 239 1.79 23.03 -12.02
C GLU A 239 2.76 21.97 -11.48
N THR A 240 2.49 21.46 -10.29
CA THR A 240 3.38 20.53 -9.56
C THR A 240 3.39 19.12 -10.12
N LYS A 241 2.45 18.81 -11.04
CA LYS A 241 2.18 17.45 -11.55
C LYS A 241 1.80 16.43 -10.48
N GLY A 242 1.59 16.86 -9.23
CA GLY A 242 1.14 16.05 -8.11
C GLY A 242 -0.24 15.46 -8.36
N ARG A 243 -0.51 14.32 -7.74
CA ARG A 243 -1.80 13.62 -7.84
C ARG A 243 -2.62 13.85 -6.59
N HIS A 244 -3.93 13.89 -6.75
CA HIS A 244 -4.90 14.16 -5.70
C HIS A 244 -6.12 13.24 -5.88
N VAL A 245 -6.79 12.91 -4.77
CA VAL A 245 -8.04 12.13 -4.79
C VAL A 245 -9.06 12.76 -3.84
N GLY A 246 -10.33 12.62 -4.19
CA GLY A 246 -11.46 12.94 -3.32
C GLY A 246 -12.67 12.06 -3.63
N ILE A 247 -13.68 12.16 -2.78
CA ILE A 247 -14.95 11.43 -2.92
C ILE A 247 -15.97 12.40 -3.52
N TYR A 248 -16.59 12.03 -4.64
CA TYR A 248 -17.69 12.80 -5.23
C TYR A 248 -18.88 12.78 -4.29
N VAL A 249 -19.52 13.93 -4.04
CA VAL A 249 -20.69 14.04 -3.14
C VAL A 249 -21.95 14.51 -3.87
N GLY A 250 -21.96 14.43 -5.20
CA GLY A 250 -23.03 14.96 -6.05
C GLY A 250 -22.88 16.46 -6.33
N GLU A 251 -23.75 16.99 -7.20
CA GLU A 251 -23.87 18.44 -7.47
C GLU A 251 -22.54 19.14 -7.79
N ASN A 252 -21.66 18.48 -8.57
CA ASN A 252 -20.35 19.02 -8.92
C ASN A 252 -19.48 19.36 -7.68
N LYS A 253 -19.59 18.59 -6.60
CA LYS A 253 -18.83 18.76 -5.35
C LYS A 253 -18.01 17.52 -5.01
N VAL A 254 -16.86 17.75 -4.38
CA VAL A 254 -15.93 16.71 -3.93
C VAL A 254 -15.52 16.98 -2.48
N ILE A 255 -15.60 15.96 -1.63
CA ILE A 255 -14.99 15.99 -0.30
C ILE A 255 -13.58 15.40 -0.36
N HIS A 256 -12.60 16.11 0.21
CA HIS A 256 -11.19 15.72 0.14
C HIS A 256 -10.36 16.35 1.25
N SER A 257 -9.29 15.68 1.69
CA SER A 257 -8.23 16.31 2.50
C SER A 257 -7.34 17.15 1.61
N PHE A 258 -7.42 18.48 1.70
CA PHE A 258 -6.84 19.38 0.70
C PHE A 258 -5.72 20.25 1.26
N ARG A 259 -4.52 20.14 0.66
CA ARG A 259 -3.33 20.88 1.09
C ARG A 259 -3.52 22.40 1.09
N LYS A 260 -4.18 22.95 0.08
CA LYS A 260 -4.41 24.42 -0.07
C LYS A 260 -5.26 24.98 1.07
N GLU A 261 -6.27 24.22 1.50
CA GLU A 261 -7.17 24.58 2.60
C GLU A 261 -6.71 24.04 3.97
N ARG A 262 -5.60 23.28 3.98
CA ARG A 262 -4.97 22.66 5.15
C ARG A 262 -5.90 21.77 6.00
N LYS A 263 -6.99 21.26 5.41
CA LYS A 263 -7.98 20.42 6.09
C LYS A 263 -8.84 19.62 5.11
N VAL A 264 -9.66 18.72 5.65
CA VAL A 264 -10.76 18.09 4.91
C VAL A 264 -11.87 19.09 4.68
N VAL A 265 -12.20 19.31 3.42
CA VAL A 265 -13.21 20.28 2.95
C VAL A 265 -14.10 19.67 1.88
N ILE A 266 -15.25 20.32 1.62
CA ILE A 266 -16.03 20.10 0.40
C ILE A 266 -15.71 21.26 -0.55
N SER A 267 -15.31 20.94 -1.76
CA SER A 267 -14.95 21.89 -2.81
C SER A 267 -15.85 21.70 -4.03
N ASN A 268 -16.10 22.78 -4.77
CA ASN A 268 -16.69 22.69 -6.11
C ASN A 268 -15.66 22.09 -7.07
N LEU A 269 -16.03 21.03 -7.79
CA LEU A 269 -15.15 20.33 -8.71
C LEU A 269 -14.79 21.19 -9.93
N GLY A 270 -15.72 21.97 -10.48
CA GLY A 270 -15.44 22.92 -11.56
C GLY A 270 -14.30 23.87 -11.21
N LYS A 271 -14.35 24.46 -10.00
CA LYS A 271 -13.26 25.32 -9.48
C LYS A 271 -11.95 24.56 -9.29
N LEU A 272 -11.98 23.31 -8.84
CA LEU A 272 -10.76 22.49 -8.76
C LEU A 272 -10.16 22.25 -10.15
N LEU A 273 -10.98 22.10 -11.19
CA LEU A 273 -10.51 21.86 -12.56
C LEU A 273 -9.83 23.08 -13.21
N GLU A 274 -9.88 24.26 -12.57
CA GLU A 274 -9.06 25.41 -12.96
C GLU A 274 -7.56 25.15 -12.69
N ASP A 275 -7.23 24.55 -11.53
CA ASP A 275 -5.86 24.25 -11.09
C ASP A 275 -5.42 22.80 -11.39
N TYR A 276 -6.39 21.92 -11.71
CA TYR A 276 -6.18 20.47 -11.86
C TYR A 276 -6.74 19.93 -13.18
N ASN A 277 -6.12 18.89 -13.71
CA ASN A 277 -6.69 18.06 -14.78
C ASN A 277 -7.39 16.85 -14.16
N LEU A 278 -8.57 16.48 -14.68
CA LEU A 278 -9.20 15.20 -14.36
C LEU A 278 -8.33 14.06 -14.92
N ILE A 279 -8.02 13.07 -14.08
CA ILE A 279 -7.32 11.84 -14.49
C ILE A 279 -8.35 10.75 -14.80
N SER A 280 -9.21 10.44 -13.82
CA SER A 280 -10.22 9.41 -13.91
C SER A 280 -11.29 9.60 -12.84
N VAL A 281 -12.45 8.97 -13.06
CA VAL A 281 -13.45 8.73 -12.03
C VAL A 281 -13.57 7.23 -11.84
N ASN A 282 -13.47 6.74 -10.61
CA ASN A 282 -13.54 5.31 -10.33
C ASN A 282 -14.69 5.00 -9.37
N GLN A 283 -15.56 4.08 -9.80
CA GLN A 283 -16.55 3.44 -8.94
C GLN A 283 -15.88 2.28 -8.17
N ILE A 284 -15.94 2.33 -6.83
CA ILE A 284 -15.31 1.33 -5.96
C ILE A 284 -16.30 0.31 -5.41
N VAL A 285 -17.52 0.76 -5.07
CA VAL A 285 -18.55 -0.04 -4.40
C VAL A 285 -19.82 -0.18 -5.23
N ASN A 286 -20.46 -1.35 -5.08
CA ASN A 286 -21.84 -1.54 -5.50
C ASN A 286 -22.62 -1.49 -4.21
N VAL A 287 -23.36 -0.41 -4.05
CA VAL A 287 -24.20 -0.21 -2.89
C VAL A 287 -25.55 -0.84 -3.20
N LYS A 288 -26.13 -1.54 -2.23
CA LYS A 288 -27.54 -1.92 -2.34
C LYS A 288 -28.35 -0.62 -2.44
N THR A 289 -29.18 -0.54 -3.48
CA THR A 289 -30.22 0.49 -3.63
C THR A 289 -31.28 0.33 -2.57
#